data_AF-A0A925VI24-F1
#
_entry.id   AF-A0A925VI24-F1
#
_cell.length_a   1.000
_cell.length_b   1.000
_cell.length_c   1.000
_cell.angle_alpha   90.00
_cell.angle_beta   90.00
_cell.angle_gamma   90.00
#
_symmetry.space_group_name_H-M   'P 1'
#
loop_
_entity.id
_entity.type
_entity.pdbx_description
1 polymer ?
#
loop_
_entity_poly.entity_id
_entity_poly.type
_entity_poly.pdbx_seq_one_letter_code
_entity_poly.pdbx_strand_id
1 'polypeptide(L)'
;MSEAVGACRACEGRCCTAYTVPLTGDDVWRIVQGQRLAPIAFVQRDPESTPTTTGFLLRPGGATYGIALRHQPGRRNEWPCIFLMHLRDGVQRCGIYAHRPLACQTYPMRLQPTGVAPRDDMLCPPGSWAGIAQHPGAWHERLLQQDRQWQRYAVVVQAWNTAVRRCPPSGGFVLDQYLAYLVAAYDTLNPPDDQPADPAHDSLDALAEAWCRSR
;
A
#
# COMPACT_ATOMS: atom_id res chain seq x y z
N MET A 1 -0.80 -8.68 -21.95
CA MET A 1 0.06 -7.82 -21.10
C MET A 1 -0.53 -6.41 -21.14
N SER A 2 -1.38 -6.07 -20.16
CA SER A 2 -1.97 -4.72 -20.09
C SER A 2 -0.86 -3.71 -19.86
N GLU A 3 -0.69 -2.79 -20.80
CA GLU A 3 0.22 -1.65 -20.68
C GLU A 3 -0.21 -0.89 -19.42
N ALA A 4 0.63 -0.96 -18.38
CA ALA A 4 0.25 -0.55 -17.04
C ALA A 4 -0.12 0.94 -17.04
N VAL A 5 -1.42 1.20 -17.05
CA VAL A 5 -2.04 2.50 -16.85
C VAL A 5 -1.28 3.29 -15.75
N GLY A 6 -0.82 4.50 -16.09
CA GLY A 6 -0.07 5.38 -15.18
C GLY A 6 1.05 6.18 -15.87
N ALA A 7 1.01 7.51 -15.75
CA ALA A 7 1.89 8.41 -16.52
C ALA A 7 3.26 8.71 -15.87
N CYS A 8 3.67 8.01 -14.81
CA CYS A 8 4.92 8.33 -14.12
C CYS A 8 6.19 8.15 -14.99
N ARG A 9 6.12 7.47 -16.14
CA ARG A 9 7.26 7.30 -17.07
C ARG A 9 7.66 8.60 -17.77
N ALA A 10 6.72 9.48 -18.04
CA ALA A 10 6.93 10.73 -18.77
C ALA A 10 6.81 11.98 -17.89
N CYS A 11 6.58 11.81 -16.58
CA CYS A 11 6.38 12.90 -15.63
C CYS A 11 7.69 13.27 -14.89
N GLU A 12 7.75 14.49 -14.37
CA GLU A 12 8.82 15.01 -13.50
C GLU A 12 8.85 14.36 -12.10
N GLY A 13 7.89 13.51 -11.74
CA GLY A 13 7.91 12.80 -10.46
C GLY A 13 7.49 13.64 -9.24
N ARG A 14 6.84 14.80 -9.42
CA ARG A 14 6.39 15.68 -8.33
C ARG A 14 5.52 14.99 -7.27
N CYS A 15 4.70 14.01 -7.66
CA CYS A 15 3.92 13.23 -6.70
C CYS A 15 4.79 12.39 -5.75
N CYS A 16 6.00 12.01 -6.17
CA CYS A 16 6.96 11.29 -5.33
C CYS A 16 7.64 12.20 -4.29
N THR A 17 7.53 13.52 -4.37
CA THR A 17 8.12 14.45 -3.40
C THR A 17 7.08 15.18 -2.55
N ALA A 18 5.81 15.16 -2.96
CA ALA A 18 4.76 15.97 -2.34
C ALA A 18 3.78 15.21 -1.44
N TYR A 19 3.62 13.89 -1.60
CA TYR A 19 2.61 13.12 -0.85
C TYR A 19 3.22 11.97 -0.04
N THR A 20 2.55 11.69 1.07
CA THR A 20 2.61 10.38 1.72
C THR A 20 1.78 9.40 0.89
N VAL A 21 2.40 8.33 0.42
CA VAL A 21 1.73 7.30 -0.38
C VAL A 21 1.20 6.21 0.56
N PRO A 22 -0.12 6.12 0.80
CA PRO A 22 -0.68 5.07 1.63
C PRO A 22 -0.49 3.70 0.97
N LEU A 23 -0.35 2.67 1.80
CA LEU A 23 -0.16 1.28 1.36
C LEU A 23 -1.30 0.39 1.84
N THR A 24 -1.60 -0.63 1.06
CA THR A 24 -2.34 -1.83 1.50
C THR A 24 -1.37 -2.97 1.81
N GLY A 25 -1.87 -4.06 2.38
CA GLY A 25 -1.08 -5.29 2.49
C GLY A 25 -0.71 -5.91 1.14
N ASP A 26 -1.56 -5.81 0.12
CA ASP A 26 -1.23 -6.24 -1.25
C ASP A 26 -0.01 -5.46 -1.80
N ASP A 27 0.07 -4.16 -1.51
CA ASP A 27 1.22 -3.36 -1.93
C ASP A 27 2.50 -3.80 -1.21
N VAL A 28 2.44 -4.00 0.10
CA VAL A 28 3.59 -4.48 0.88
C VAL A 28 4.06 -5.84 0.36
N TRP A 29 3.14 -6.80 0.24
CA TRP A 29 3.44 -8.14 -0.23
C TRP A 29 4.06 -8.13 -1.64
N ARG A 30 3.44 -7.40 -2.58
CA ARG A 30 3.95 -7.31 -3.96
C ARG A 30 5.32 -6.67 -4.05
N ILE A 31 5.61 -5.65 -3.22
CA ILE A 31 6.95 -5.04 -3.16
C ILE A 31 7.96 -6.05 -2.57
N VAL A 32 7.60 -6.76 -1.50
CA VAL A 32 8.46 -7.80 -0.90
C VAL A 32 8.79 -8.88 -1.93
N GLN A 33 7.78 -9.42 -2.63
CA GLN A 33 7.99 -10.48 -3.62
C GLN A 33 8.79 -9.98 -4.83
N GLY A 34 8.46 -8.78 -5.33
CA GLY A 34 9.08 -8.23 -6.54
C GLY A 34 10.44 -7.58 -6.35
N GLN A 35 10.77 -7.10 -5.14
CA GLN A 35 12.01 -6.37 -4.86
C GLN A 35 12.93 -7.07 -3.85
N ARG A 36 12.44 -8.14 -3.19
CA ARG A 36 13.19 -8.87 -2.16
C ARG A 36 13.69 -7.97 -1.02
N LEU A 37 12.89 -6.96 -0.67
CA LEU A 37 13.16 -6.03 0.43
C LEU A 37 12.32 -6.42 1.66
N ALA A 38 12.91 -6.30 2.85
CA ALA A 38 12.14 -6.40 4.08
C ALA A 38 11.14 -5.22 4.18
N PRO A 39 9.88 -5.44 4.61
CA PRO A 39 8.88 -4.39 4.74
C PRO A 39 9.36 -3.14 5.48
N ILE A 40 10.10 -3.33 6.59
CA ILE A 40 10.60 -2.23 7.42
C ILE A 40 11.55 -1.28 6.67
N ALA A 41 12.16 -1.72 5.58
CA ALA A 41 13.03 -0.89 4.75
C ALA A 41 12.26 0.19 3.98
N PHE A 42 10.97 -0.02 3.71
CA PHE A 42 10.18 0.88 2.86
C PHE A 42 8.82 1.28 3.43
N VAL A 43 8.36 0.67 4.53
CA VAL A 43 7.10 1.01 5.21
C VAL A 43 7.35 1.87 6.45
N GLN A 44 6.59 2.95 6.59
CA GLN A 44 6.41 3.66 7.86
C GLN A 44 4.97 3.52 8.34
N ARG A 45 4.77 3.79 9.63
CA ARG A 45 3.46 3.93 10.24
C ARG A 45 3.17 5.40 10.51
N ASP A 46 1.94 5.80 10.25
CA ASP A 46 1.44 7.13 10.55
C ASP A 46 0.23 7.01 11.50
N PRO A 47 0.18 7.75 12.62
CA PRO A 47 -0.97 7.69 13.53
C PRO A 47 -2.23 8.21 12.82
N GLU A 48 -3.35 7.54 13.03
CA GLU A 48 -4.64 8.02 12.55
C GLU A 48 -5.22 9.05 13.53
N SER A 49 -5.71 10.17 13.00
CA SER A 49 -6.48 11.13 13.80
C SER A 49 -7.86 10.60 14.17
N THR A 50 -8.44 9.78 13.29
CA THR A 50 -9.72 9.09 13.49
C THR A 50 -9.54 7.63 13.09
N PRO A 51 -9.89 6.66 13.96
CA PRO A 51 -9.78 5.25 13.63
C PRO A 51 -10.55 4.89 12.35
N THR A 52 -9.89 4.18 11.45
CA THR A 52 -10.50 3.64 10.24
C THR A 52 -10.56 2.11 10.27
N THR A 53 -11.25 1.51 9.30
CA THR A 53 -11.28 0.05 9.13
C THR A 53 -9.94 -0.53 8.69
N THR A 54 -9.01 0.29 8.24
CA THR A 54 -7.67 -0.10 7.78
C THR A 54 -6.56 0.32 8.75
N GLY A 55 -6.95 0.93 9.88
CA GLY A 55 -6.08 1.29 10.98
C GLY A 55 -5.73 0.11 11.88
N PHE A 56 -4.44 -0.23 11.99
CA PHE A 56 -3.98 -1.34 12.83
C PHE A 56 -3.59 -0.88 14.24
N LEU A 57 -3.76 -1.75 15.22
CA LEU A 57 -3.39 -1.57 16.62
C LEU A 57 -2.04 -2.22 16.90
N LEU A 58 -1.27 -1.61 17.81
CA LEU A 58 -0.10 -2.26 18.41
C LEU A 58 -0.33 -2.61 19.88
N ARG A 59 -1.33 -2.01 20.51
CA ARG A 59 -1.72 -2.24 21.91
C ARG A 59 -3.24 -2.17 22.04
N PRO A 60 -3.86 -2.94 22.95
CA PRO A 60 -5.26 -2.77 23.29
C PRO A 60 -5.54 -1.35 23.77
N GLY A 61 -6.61 -0.73 23.27
CA GLY A 61 -6.99 0.63 23.62
C GLY A 61 -6.01 1.73 23.18
N GLY A 62 -4.97 1.39 22.41
CA GLY A 62 -4.03 2.35 21.85
C GLY A 62 -4.55 3.04 20.60
N ALA A 63 -3.77 4.00 20.09
CA ALA A 63 -4.02 4.62 18.79
C ALA A 63 -3.96 3.58 17.67
N THR A 64 -4.75 3.80 16.62
CA THR A 64 -4.64 3.11 15.34
C THR A 64 -3.62 3.81 14.45
N TYR A 65 -3.02 3.03 13.55
CA TYR A 65 -2.02 3.51 12.61
C TYR A 65 -2.38 3.07 11.19
N GLY A 66 -2.12 3.95 10.22
CA GLY A 66 -2.01 3.56 8.82
C GLY A 66 -0.57 3.17 8.48
N ILE A 67 -0.38 2.55 7.32
CA ILE A 67 0.94 2.33 6.72
C ILE A 67 1.09 3.16 5.44
N ALA A 68 2.32 3.63 5.21
CA ALA A 68 2.68 4.40 4.03
C ALA A 68 4.08 4.06 3.56
N LEU A 69 4.40 4.42 2.31
CA LEU A 69 5.78 4.43 1.86
C LEU A 69 6.60 5.40 2.69
N ARG A 70 7.77 4.93 3.14
CA ARG A 70 8.80 5.78 3.72
C ARG A 70 9.23 6.85 2.74
N HIS A 71 9.67 7.95 3.30
CA HIS A 71 10.48 8.93 2.59
C HIS A 71 11.97 8.70 2.85
N GLN A 72 12.81 9.10 1.90
CA GLN A 72 14.26 9.12 2.08
C GLN A 72 14.62 10.06 3.24
N PRO A 73 15.65 9.74 4.02
CA PRO A 73 16.18 10.68 5.00
C PRO A 73 16.66 11.95 4.27
N GLY A 74 16.07 13.11 4.59
CA GLY A 74 16.31 14.37 3.88
C GLY A 74 16.40 15.59 4.79
N ARG A 75 16.90 16.71 4.26
CA ARG A 75 16.84 18.02 4.92
C ARG A 75 15.41 18.56 4.86
N ARG A 76 15.05 19.41 5.83
CA ARG A 76 13.71 19.97 6.06
C ARG A 76 13.05 20.44 4.74
N ASN A 77 11.85 19.94 4.45
CA ASN A 77 10.91 20.31 3.37
C ASN A 77 10.99 19.55 2.03
N GLU A 78 11.88 18.57 1.88
CA GLU A 78 11.84 17.63 0.73
C GLU A 78 12.02 16.21 1.26
N TRP A 79 10.90 15.51 1.45
CA TRP A 79 10.88 14.11 1.87
C TRP A 79 10.48 13.26 0.66
N PRO A 80 11.40 12.98 -0.29
CA PRO A 80 11.07 12.19 -1.46
C PRO A 80 10.75 10.76 -1.05
N CYS A 81 9.86 10.10 -1.79
CA CYS A 81 9.58 8.67 -1.67
C CYS A 81 10.89 7.88 -1.65
N ILE A 82 10.98 6.88 -0.77
CA ILE A 82 12.16 6.01 -0.61
C ILE A 82 12.64 5.41 -1.95
N PHE A 83 11.71 5.17 -2.88
CA PHE A 83 11.97 4.60 -4.20
C PHE A 83 12.20 5.63 -5.32
N LEU A 84 12.31 6.92 -5.02
CA LEU A 84 12.65 7.93 -6.02
C LEU A 84 14.14 7.83 -6.39
N MET A 85 14.41 7.53 -7.65
CA MET A 85 15.74 7.50 -8.24
C MET A 85 16.00 8.78 -9.03
N HIS A 86 17.20 9.32 -8.87
CA HIS A 86 17.73 10.40 -9.69
C HIS A 86 18.68 9.80 -10.72
N LEU A 87 18.34 9.97 -11.99
CA LEU A 87 19.17 9.59 -13.13
C LEU A 87 20.02 10.79 -13.57
N ARG A 88 20.88 10.56 -14.57
CA ARG A 88 21.63 11.64 -15.22
C ARG A 88 20.67 12.67 -15.83
N ASP A 89 21.18 13.89 -16.02
CA ASP A 89 20.45 15.00 -16.66
C ASP A 89 19.19 15.47 -15.89
N GLY A 90 19.15 15.23 -14.57
CA GLY A 90 18.07 15.69 -13.70
C GLY A 90 16.78 14.87 -13.81
N VAL A 91 16.81 13.73 -14.49
CA VAL A 91 15.63 12.90 -14.71
C VAL A 91 15.30 12.09 -13.46
N GLN A 92 14.06 12.18 -12.97
CA GLN A 92 13.57 11.40 -11.83
C GLN A 92 12.72 10.21 -12.28
N ARG A 93 12.90 9.04 -11.65
CA ARG A 93 12.13 7.82 -11.94
C ARG A 93 11.83 7.01 -10.68
N CYS A 94 10.73 6.26 -10.72
CA CYS A 94 10.42 5.28 -9.67
C CYS A 94 11.31 4.03 -9.87
N GLY A 95 12.13 3.70 -8.86
CA GLY A 95 13.00 2.53 -8.88
C GLY A 95 12.25 1.20 -8.84
N ILE A 96 10.98 1.21 -8.41
CA ILE A 96 10.13 0.02 -8.33
C ILE A 96 8.96 0.08 -9.32
N TYR A 97 9.11 0.70 -10.48
CA TYR A 97 7.97 1.06 -11.36
C TYR A 97 6.98 -0.09 -11.62
N ALA A 98 7.43 -1.32 -11.84
CA ALA A 98 6.56 -2.49 -12.03
C ALA A 98 5.80 -2.91 -10.75
N HIS A 99 6.39 -2.65 -9.59
CA HIS A 99 5.88 -2.99 -8.26
C HIS A 99 5.37 -1.76 -7.48
N ARG A 100 5.21 -0.61 -8.15
CA ARG A 100 4.75 0.64 -7.52
C ARG A 100 3.39 0.46 -6.83
N PRO A 101 3.12 1.06 -5.65
CA PRO A 101 1.84 0.91 -4.96
C PRO A 101 0.65 1.23 -5.84
N LEU A 102 -0.50 0.63 -5.55
CA LEU A 102 -1.68 0.82 -6.38
C LEU A 102 -2.13 2.29 -6.38
N ALA A 103 -1.96 3.01 -5.27
CA ALA A 103 -2.14 4.46 -5.21
C ALA A 103 -1.28 5.23 -6.23
N CYS A 104 -0.05 4.78 -6.50
CA CYS A 104 0.80 5.36 -7.55
C CYS A 104 0.40 4.92 -8.96
N GLN A 105 -0.20 3.74 -9.12
CA GLN A 105 -0.69 3.26 -10.42
C GLN A 105 -1.98 3.97 -10.83
N THR A 106 -2.86 4.24 -9.88
CA THR A 106 -4.15 4.87 -10.13
C THR A 106 -4.08 6.39 -10.19
N TYR A 107 -2.98 7.01 -9.76
CA TYR A 107 -2.79 8.45 -9.84
C TYR A 107 -2.82 8.96 -11.30
N PRO A 108 -3.63 10.00 -11.61
CA PRO A 108 -4.36 10.90 -10.73
C PRO A 108 -5.87 10.59 -10.80
N MET A 109 -6.26 9.39 -11.21
CA MET A 109 -7.65 9.09 -11.47
C MET A 109 -8.36 8.72 -10.16
N ARG A 110 -9.65 9.05 -10.10
CA ARG A 110 -10.60 8.63 -9.07
C ARG A 110 -11.83 8.03 -9.72
N LEU A 111 -12.49 7.12 -9.00
CA LEU A 111 -13.84 6.70 -9.35
C LEU A 111 -14.81 7.83 -9.09
N GLN A 112 -15.79 7.96 -9.97
CA GLN A 112 -16.97 8.80 -9.83
C GLN A 112 -18.22 7.96 -10.13
N PRO A 113 -19.42 8.38 -9.70
CA PRO A 113 -20.65 7.65 -10.00
C PRO A 113 -20.86 7.36 -11.49
N THR A 114 -20.37 8.24 -12.37
CA THR A 114 -20.53 8.14 -13.82
C THR A 114 -19.29 7.61 -14.55
N GLY A 115 -18.23 7.21 -13.85
CA GLY A 115 -17.02 6.67 -14.48
C GLY A 115 -15.73 7.00 -13.74
N VAL A 116 -14.74 7.53 -14.47
CA VAL A 116 -13.43 7.90 -13.94
C VAL A 116 -13.11 9.34 -14.29
N ALA A 117 -12.49 10.06 -13.38
CA ALA A 117 -12.06 11.44 -13.60
C ALA A 117 -10.71 11.71 -12.93
N PRO A 118 -9.92 12.67 -13.44
CA PRO A 118 -8.77 13.15 -12.68
C PRO A 118 -9.25 13.81 -11.37
N ARG A 119 -8.39 13.76 -10.35
CA ARG A 119 -8.52 14.59 -9.16
C ARG A 119 -8.16 16.05 -9.46
N ASP A 120 -8.80 16.94 -8.71
CA ASP A 120 -8.62 18.40 -8.85
C ASP A 120 -7.27 18.87 -8.27
N ASP A 121 -6.67 18.10 -7.35
CA ASP A 121 -5.40 18.38 -6.69
C ASP A 121 -4.19 17.70 -7.38
N MET A 122 -4.31 17.37 -8.68
CA MET A 122 -3.20 16.73 -9.39
C MET A 122 -1.99 17.67 -9.57
N LEU A 123 -0.77 17.12 -9.39
CA LEU A 123 0.51 17.83 -9.50
C LEU A 123 1.17 17.69 -10.87
N CYS A 124 0.61 16.87 -11.75
CA CYS A 124 1.19 16.64 -13.05
C CYS A 124 0.98 17.87 -13.95
N PRO A 125 2.00 18.32 -14.70
CA PRO A 125 1.88 19.41 -15.64
C PRO A 125 0.76 19.20 -16.68
N PRO A 126 0.19 20.27 -17.26
CA PRO A 126 -0.74 20.16 -18.39
C PRO A 126 -0.16 19.29 -19.51
N GLY A 127 -0.99 18.45 -20.13
CA GLY A 127 -0.56 17.54 -21.19
C GLY A 127 0.11 16.25 -20.72
N SER A 128 0.48 16.10 -19.43
CA SER A 128 1.01 14.84 -18.87
C SER A 128 0.05 13.64 -18.99
N TRP A 129 -1.21 13.94 -19.29
CA TRP A 129 -2.31 12.98 -19.41
C TRP A 129 -2.92 12.97 -20.81
N ALA A 130 -2.21 13.47 -21.83
CA ALA A 130 -2.66 13.34 -23.21
C ALA A 130 -2.90 11.84 -23.53
N GLY A 131 -4.14 11.51 -23.91
CA GLY A 131 -4.55 10.13 -24.15
C GLY A 131 -5.12 9.37 -22.94
N ILE A 132 -5.17 9.95 -21.74
CA ILE A 132 -5.75 9.28 -20.55
C ILE A 132 -7.23 8.91 -20.74
N ALA A 133 -7.96 9.75 -21.48
CA ALA A 133 -9.36 9.55 -21.84
C ALA A 133 -9.56 8.46 -22.92
N GLN A 134 -8.49 7.95 -23.54
CA GLN A 134 -8.57 6.91 -24.58
C GLN A 134 -8.77 5.51 -23.99
N HIS A 135 -8.58 5.33 -22.67
CA HIS A 135 -8.73 4.03 -22.00
C HIS A 135 -9.54 4.10 -20.69
N PRO A 136 -10.79 4.62 -20.70
CA PRO A 136 -11.59 4.77 -19.48
C PRO A 136 -11.89 3.43 -18.80
N GLY A 137 -12.06 2.35 -19.57
CA GLY A 137 -12.28 1.00 -19.03
C GLY A 137 -11.09 0.49 -18.20
N ALA A 138 -9.86 0.64 -18.72
CA ALA A 138 -8.66 0.18 -18.02
C ALA A 138 -8.41 0.96 -16.71
N TRP A 139 -8.72 2.27 -16.69
CA TRP A 139 -8.71 3.06 -15.45
C TRP A 139 -9.77 2.60 -14.46
N HIS A 140 -10.99 2.38 -14.94
CA HIS A 140 -12.10 1.92 -14.12
C HIS A 140 -11.78 0.58 -13.46
N GLU A 141 -11.31 -0.40 -14.23
CA GLU A 141 -10.88 -1.71 -13.73
C GLU A 141 -9.77 -1.61 -12.68
N ARG A 142 -8.76 -0.77 -12.94
CA ARG A 142 -7.63 -0.57 -12.02
C ARG A 142 -8.06 0.09 -10.72
N LEU A 143 -8.98 1.05 -10.78
CA LEU A 143 -9.53 1.69 -9.59
C LEU A 143 -10.47 0.77 -8.81
N LEU A 144 -11.28 -0.06 -9.47
CA LEU A 144 -12.05 -1.11 -8.80
C LEU A 144 -11.13 -2.14 -8.13
N GLN A 145 -10.00 -2.47 -8.76
CA GLN A 145 -8.98 -3.30 -8.13
C GLN A 145 -8.43 -2.62 -6.87
N GLN A 146 -8.24 -1.30 -6.89
CA GLN A 146 -7.79 -0.55 -5.71
C GLN A 146 -8.79 -0.62 -4.57
N ASP A 147 -10.08 -0.41 -4.86
CA ASP A 147 -11.14 -0.54 -3.87
C ASP A 147 -11.17 -1.95 -3.25
N ARG A 148 -11.11 -3.00 -4.08
CA ARG A 148 -11.05 -4.38 -3.60
C ARG A 148 -9.83 -4.66 -2.71
N GLN A 149 -8.66 -4.13 -3.05
CA GLN A 149 -7.46 -4.29 -2.20
C GLN A 149 -7.60 -3.59 -0.85
N TRP A 150 -8.24 -2.43 -0.81
CA TRP A 150 -8.54 -1.75 0.45
C TRP A 150 -9.52 -2.53 1.32
N GLN A 151 -10.58 -3.08 0.72
CA GLN A 151 -11.54 -3.94 1.41
C GLN A 151 -10.88 -5.21 1.97
N ARG A 152 -10.04 -5.87 1.16
CA ARG A 152 -9.24 -7.03 1.60
C ARG A 152 -8.31 -6.67 2.75
N TYR A 153 -7.63 -5.53 2.65
CA TYR A 153 -6.73 -5.06 3.69
C TYR A 153 -7.47 -4.77 5.01
N ALA A 154 -8.69 -4.22 4.96
CA ALA A 154 -9.51 -4.01 6.15
C ALA A 154 -9.81 -5.33 6.90
N VAL A 155 -10.10 -6.41 6.17
CA VAL A 155 -10.31 -7.75 6.77
C VAL A 155 -9.04 -8.25 7.47
N VAL A 156 -7.88 -8.13 6.84
CA VAL A 156 -6.59 -8.54 7.42
C VAL A 156 -6.27 -7.72 8.68
N VAL A 157 -6.50 -6.40 8.63
CA VAL A 157 -6.33 -5.50 9.78
C VAL A 157 -7.29 -5.87 10.92
N GLN A 158 -8.53 -6.23 10.60
CA GLN A 158 -9.52 -6.63 11.59
C GLN A 158 -9.12 -7.91 12.33
N ALA A 159 -8.61 -8.92 11.62
CA ALA A 159 -8.09 -10.15 12.22
C ALA A 159 -6.93 -9.85 13.19
N TRP A 160 -5.95 -9.06 12.73
CA TRP A 160 -4.84 -8.59 13.59
C TRP A 160 -5.34 -7.84 14.83
N ASN A 161 -6.20 -6.84 14.66
CA ASN A 161 -6.70 -6.02 15.76
C ASN A 161 -7.47 -6.85 16.79
N THR A 162 -8.18 -7.89 16.35
CA THR A 162 -8.88 -8.83 17.22
C THR A 162 -7.88 -9.64 18.05
N ALA A 163 -6.82 -10.14 17.42
CA ALA A 163 -5.76 -10.87 18.12
C ALA A 163 -5.03 -9.99 19.14
N VAL A 164 -4.68 -8.75 18.78
CA VAL A 164 -4.05 -7.76 19.69
C VAL A 164 -4.89 -7.53 20.94
N ARG A 165 -6.21 -7.45 20.81
CA ARG A 165 -7.13 -7.25 21.94
C ARG A 165 -7.27 -8.48 22.83
N ARG A 166 -7.21 -9.69 22.26
CA ARG A 166 -7.39 -10.96 22.99
C ARG A 166 -6.16 -11.35 23.80
N CYS A 167 -4.98 -11.20 23.22
CA CYS A 167 -3.74 -11.71 23.81
C CYS A 167 -2.59 -10.70 23.69
N PRO A 168 -2.68 -9.55 24.40
CA PRO A 168 -1.65 -8.53 24.33
C PRO A 168 -0.38 -8.97 25.07
N PRO A 169 0.81 -8.87 24.46
CA PRO A 169 2.06 -9.00 25.19
C PRO A 169 2.21 -7.80 26.14
N SER A 170 2.92 -7.96 27.26
CA SER A 170 3.05 -6.92 28.30
C SER A 170 3.58 -5.57 27.78
N GLY A 171 4.36 -5.57 26.69
CA GLY A 171 4.89 -4.37 26.04
C GLY A 171 4.11 -3.85 24.82
N GLY A 172 3.07 -4.57 24.39
CA GLY A 172 2.47 -4.40 23.07
C GLY A 172 3.31 -4.97 21.93
N PHE A 173 2.74 -4.98 20.73
CA PHE A 173 3.42 -5.36 19.51
C PHE A 173 4.27 -4.20 18.98
N VAL A 174 5.33 -4.53 18.22
CA VAL A 174 6.10 -3.56 17.44
C VAL A 174 5.72 -3.62 15.96
N LEU A 175 6.06 -2.56 15.21
CA LEU A 175 5.73 -2.45 13.78
C LEU A 175 6.24 -3.66 12.98
N ASP A 176 7.47 -4.11 13.24
CA ASP A 176 8.06 -5.25 12.52
C ASP A 176 7.24 -6.54 12.66
N GLN A 177 6.60 -6.76 13.81
CA GLN A 177 5.72 -7.91 13.99
C GLN A 177 4.44 -7.79 13.16
N TYR A 178 3.84 -6.59 13.15
CA TYR A 178 2.67 -6.33 12.31
C TYR A 178 3.00 -6.52 10.83
N LEU A 179 4.16 -6.02 10.38
CA LEU A 179 4.59 -6.17 9.00
C LEU A 179 4.91 -7.63 8.63
N ALA A 180 5.47 -8.40 9.56
CA ALA A 180 5.71 -9.83 9.35
C ALA A 180 4.39 -10.62 9.27
N TYR A 181 3.43 -10.31 10.15
CA TYR A 181 2.06 -10.83 10.06
C TYR A 181 1.43 -10.48 8.70
N LEU A 182 1.57 -9.23 8.26
CA LEU A 182 0.98 -8.75 7.01
C LEU A 182 1.51 -9.54 5.81
N VAL A 183 2.82 -9.79 5.73
CA VAL A 183 3.40 -10.62 4.67
C VAL A 183 2.86 -12.05 4.73
N ALA A 184 2.84 -12.68 5.91
CA ALA A 184 2.34 -14.04 6.09
C ALA A 184 0.85 -14.17 5.72
N ALA A 185 0.03 -13.19 6.11
CA ALA A 185 -1.39 -13.16 5.76
C ALA A 185 -1.57 -13.11 4.24
N TYR A 186 -0.75 -12.32 3.56
CA TYR A 186 -0.81 -12.21 2.10
C TYR A 186 -0.21 -13.39 1.34
N ASP A 187 0.72 -14.14 1.94
CA ASP A 187 1.17 -15.44 1.41
C ASP A 187 0.02 -16.47 1.49
N THR A 188 -0.70 -16.55 2.62
CA THR A 188 -1.91 -17.41 2.75
C THR A 188 -2.98 -17.07 1.73
N LEU A 189 -3.17 -15.78 1.50
CA LEU A 189 -4.18 -15.22 0.63
C LEU A 189 -3.84 -15.31 -0.87
N ASN A 190 -2.58 -15.56 -1.21
CA ASN A 190 -2.11 -15.70 -2.58
C ASN A 190 -1.14 -16.90 -2.64
N PRO A 191 -1.63 -18.14 -2.46
CA PRO A 191 -0.76 -19.29 -2.51
C PRO A 191 -0.15 -19.45 -3.91
N PRO A 192 0.96 -20.19 -4.03
CA PRO A 192 1.52 -20.50 -5.34
C PRO A 192 0.51 -21.29 -6.20
N ASP A 193 0.67 -21.25 -7.52
CA ASP A 193 -0.27 -21.82 -8.51
C ASP A 193 -0.57 -23.32 -8.32
N ASP A 194 0.22 -24.04 -7.54
CA ASP A 194 0.07 -25.46 -7.21
C ASP A 194 -0.77 -25.74 -5.95
N GLN A 195 -1.24 -24.70 -5.25
CA GLN A 195 -2.08 -24.82 -4.05
C GLN A 195 -3.40 -24.06 -4.21
N PRO A 196 -4.53 -24.66 -3.77
CA PRO A 196 -5.80 -23.94 -3.75
C PRO A 196 -5.71 -22.76 -2.77
N ALA A 197 -6.16 -21.59 -3.22
CA ALA A 197 -6.45 -20.48 -2.31
C ALA A 197 -7.47 -20.94 -1.27
N ASP A 198 -7.08 -20.86 0.01
CA ASP A 198 -8.02 -20.90 1.13
C ASP A 198 -8.26 -19.46 1.61
N PRO A 199 -9.25 -18.76 1.04
CA PRO A 199 -9.54 -17.37 1.39
C PRO A 199 -10.37 -17.25 2.67
N ALA A 200 -10.57 -18.32 3.45
CA ALA A 200 -11.47 -18.28 4.60
C ALA A 200 -10.96 -17.30 5.66
N HIS A 201 -11.85 -16.45 6.17
CA HIS A 201 -11.58 -15.53 7.28
C HIS A 201 -10.98 -16.28 8.49
N ASP A 202 -11.41 -17.52 8.70
CA ASP A 202 -10.93 -18.41 9.76
C ASP A 202 -9.42 -18.65 9.68
N SER A 203 -8.83 -18.70 8.47
CA SER A 203 -7.39 -18.84 8.30
C SER A 203 -6.62 -17.59 8.71
N LEU A 204 -7.20 -16.39 8.51
CA LEU A 204 -6.58 -15.13 8.93
C LEU A 204 -6.63 -14.94 10.44
N ASP A 205 -7.74 -15.31 11.06
CA ASP A 205 -7.91 -15.29 12.51
C ASP A 205 -6.96 -16.30 13.18
N ALA A 206 -6.90 -17.53 12.67
CA ALA A 206 -5.97 -18.55 13.18
C ALA A 206 -4.50 -18.11 13.05
N LEU A 207 -4.14 -17.51 11.92
CA LEU A 207 -2.82 -16.94 11.71
C LEU A 207 -2.53 -15.82 12.72
N ALA A 208 -3.43 -14.84 12.86
CA ALA A 208 -3.25 -13.72 13.78
C ALA A 208 -3.11 -14.20 15.24
N GLU A 209 -3.90 -15.20 15.65
CA GLU A 209 -3.79 -15.80 16.97
C GLU A 209 -2.47 -16.55 17.19
N ALA A 210 -1.94 -17.24 16.17
CA ALA A 210 -0.64 -17.90 16.26
C ALA A 210 0.49 -16.88 16.50
N TRP A 211 0.41 -15.70 15.89
CA TRP A 211 1.33 -14.58 16.15
C TRP A 211 1.21 -14.01 17.56
N CYS A 212 0.03 -14.10 18.18
CA CYS A 212 -0.12 -13.75 19.60
C CYS A 212 0.42 -14.82 20.55
N ARG A 213 0.34 -16.11 20.21
CA ARG A 213 0.78 -17.22 21.06
C ARG A 213 2.26 -17.57 20.97
N SER A 214 2.95 -17.11 19.93
CA SER A 214 4.36 -17.44 19.66
C SER A 214 5.36 -16.60 20.49
N ARG A 215 4.92 -16.01 21.61
CA ARG A 215 5.74 -15.19 22.51
C ARG A 215 5.38 -15.39 23.98
#